data_AF-A0A2E6W6T0-F1
#
_entry.id   AF-A0A2E6W6T0-F1
#
_cell.length_a   1.000
_cell.length_b   1.000
_cell.length_c   1.000
_cell.angle_alpha   90.00
_cell.angle_beta   90.00
_cell.angle_gamma   90.00
#
_symmetry.space_group_name_H-M   'P 1'
#
loop_
_entity.id
_entity.type
_entity.pdbx_description
1 polymer ?
#
loop_
_entity_poly.entity_id
_entity_poly.type
_entity_poly.pdbx_seq_one_letter_code
_entity_poly.pdbx_strand_id
1 'polypeptide(L)'
;MATQKEKEDLIESFKGPFYYRISISGYGAESSYMNISKEAHDYWSAIKEDVGDSDVIQYVLNAEDYLWNDLASCEEFEDIDPGDIPRAAMFMHDENGVGCAWYEPLDEHDRNWAASMDSAYLTVEKVDSKDWNAKWIEDVIEHEDVGDFIGRVEEESDGEHEAYALNFMTDSNPFPEKGQHICLMQSAEKGRFIQTILETPLPFDQNLLKLQIGEAPNGEDLVFGLEYDGVELDQDGGDTNGKGYYIYFYEQEF
;
A
#
# COMPACT_ATOMS: atom_id res chain seq x y z
N MET A 1 -44.43 7.72 -26.96
CA MET A 1 -44.28 6.46 -26.19
C MET A 1 -43.41 5.53 -27.02
N ALA A 2 -42.37 4.95 -26.42
CA ALA A 2 -41.55 3.93 -27.08
C ALA A 2 -42.38 2.68 -27.42
N THR A 3 -42.11 2.07 -28.57
CA THR A 3 -42.70 0.83 -29.06
C THR A 3 -42.31 -0.35 -28.18
N GLN A 4 -43.06 -1.45 -28.27
CA GLN A 4 -42.73 -2.68 -27.54
C GLN A 4 -41.32 -3.20 -27.92
N LYS A 5 -40.96 -3.12 -29.20
CA LYS A 5 -39.63 -3.51 -29.68
C LYS A 5 -38.53 -2.63 -29.12
N GLU A 6 -38.71 -1.31 -29.11
CA GLU A 6 -37.73 -0.40 -28.49
C GLU A 6 -37.57 -0.64 -26.98
N LYS A 7 -38.63 -1.09 -26.28
CA LYS A 7 -38.53 -1.49 -24.87
C LYS A 7 -37.83 -2.84 -24.69
N GLU A 8 -38.07 -3.80 -25.57
CA GLU A 8 -37.40 -5.10 -25.57
C GLU A 8 -35.91 -4.96 -25.90
N ASP A 9 -35.56 -4.20 -26.95
CA ASP A 9 -34.19 -3.89 -27.35
C ASP A 9 -33.44 -3.13 -26.23
N LEU A 10 -34.13 -2.21 -25.53
CA LEU A 10 -33.58 -1.54 -24.35
C LEU A 10 -33.29 -2.53 -23.23
N ILE A 11 -34.24 -3.40 -22.86
CA ILE A 11 -34.05 -4.42 -21.82
C ILE A 11 -32.92 -5.39 -22.17
N GLU A 12 -32.79 -5.79 -23.43
CA GLU A 12 -31.68 -6.66 -23.87
C GLU A 12 -30.33 -5.95 -23.81
N SER A 13 -30.27 -4.63 -24.07
CA SER A 13 -29.03 -3.86 -23.94
C SER A 13 -28.51 -3.78 -22.49
N PHE A 14 -29.34 -4.10 -21.50
CA PHE A 14 -28.98 -4.18 -20.08
C PHE A 14 -28.71 -5.61 -19.58
N LYS A 15 -28.74 -6.62 -20.45
CA LYS A 15 -28.39 -8.00 -20.05
C LYS A 15 -26.90 -8.23 -20.22
N GLY A 16 -26.20 -8.37 -19.10
CA GLY A 16 -24.79 -8.72 -19.06
C GLY A 16 -24.47 -10.15 -19.56
N PRO A 17 -23.24 -10.62 -19.32
CA PRO A 17 -22.26 -10.02 -18.43
C PRO A 17 -21.65 -8.73 -19.00
N PHE A 18 -21.48 -7.73 -18.13
CA PHE A 18 -20.62 -6.57 -18.35
C PHE A 18 -19.32 -6.77 -17.59
N TYR A 19 -18.22 -6.28 -18.16
CA TYR A 19 -16.90 -6.40 -17.58
C TYR A 19 -16.31 -5.00 -17.39
N TYR A 20 -15.76 -4.77 -16.20
CA TYR A 20 -15.11 -3.51 -15.86
C TYR A 20 -13.74 -3.78 -15.25
N ARG A 21 -12.69 -3.18 -15.82
CA ARG A 21 -11.38 -3.12 -15.19
C ARG A 21 -11.36 -1.95 -14.23
N ILE A 22 -11.19 -2.24 -12.95
CA ILE A 22 -11.06 -1.24 -11.91
C ILE A 22 -9.59 -1.18 -11.50
N SER A 23 -9.05 0.03 -11.36
CA SER A 23 -7.65 0.22 -10.98
C SER A 23 -7.47 1.37 -10.00
N ILE A 24 -6.61 1.16 -9.00
CA ILE A 24 -6.08 2.20 -8.12
C ILE A 24 -4.62 2.41 -8.49
N SER A 25 -4.28 3.64 -8.85
CA SER A 25 -2.92 4.04 -9.24
C SER A 25 -2.50 5.31 -8.51
N GLY A 26 -1.21 5.56 -8.38
CA GLY A 26 -0.75 6.73 -7.63
C GLY A 26 0.64 6.54 -7.04
N TYR A 27 0.85 7.18 -5.90
CA TYR A 27 2.00 6.93 -5.04
C TYR A 27 1.57 6.13 -3.80
N GLY A 28 2.52 5.42 -3.24
CA GLY A 28 2.36 4.63 -2.04
C GLY A 28 3.70 4.03 -1.65
N ALA A 29 3.69 3.00 -0.83
CA ALA A 29 4.92 2.34 -0.43
C ALA A 29 4.69 0.86 -0.14
N GLU A 30 5.77 0.09 -0.25
CA GLU A 30 5.94 -1.08 0.61
C GLU A 30 6.60 -0.59 1.90
N SER A 31 5.94 -0.81 3.04
CA SER A 31 6.40 -0.35 4.35
C SER A 31 6.60 -1.55 5.28
N SER A 32 7.72 -1.56 5.99
CA SER A 32 7.98 -2.50 7.09
C SER A 32 8.22 -1.72 8.38
N TYR A 33 7.46 -2.07 9.42
CA TYR A 33 7.55 -1.47 10.75
C TYR A 33 8.24 -2.48 11.65
N MET A 34 9.45 -2.15 12.10
CA MET A 34 10.30 -3.04 12.88
C MET A 34 10.36 -2.57 14.32
N ASN A 35 10.10 -3.47 15.27
CA ASN A 35 10.41 -3.21 16.68
C ASN A 35 11.92 -3.23 16.86
N ILE A 36 12.46 -2.18 17.47
CA ILE A 36 13.89 -2.07 17.75
C ILE A 36 14.15 -1.73 19.22
N SER A 37 15.35 -2.03 19.69
CA SER A 37 15.78 -1.64 21.03
C SER A 37 15.91 -0.11 21.11
N LYS A 38 15.80 0.43 22.33
CA LYS A 38 16.09 1.85 22.58
C LYS A 38 17.52 2.21 22.16
N GLU A 39 18.48 1.31 22.41
CA GLU A 39 19.88 1.50 22.04
C GLU A 39 20.07 1.60 20.52
N ALA A 40 19.39 0.75 19.74
CA ALA A 40 19.40 0.83 18.29
C ALA A 40 18.73 2.12 17.81
N HIS A 41 17.57 2.45 18.37
CA HIS A 41 16.85 3.67 18.03
C HIS A 41 17.72 4.92 18.28
N ASP A 42 18.28 5.06 19.48
CA ASP A 42 19.08 6.23 19.85
C ASP A 42 20.33 6.36 18.99
N TYR A 43 21.00 5.23 18.69
CA TYR A 43 22.19 5.22 17.84
C TYR A 43 21.86 5.69 16.43
N TRP A 44 20.90 5.04 15.76
CA TRP A 44 20.57 5.33 14.37
C TRP A 44 19.86 6.67 14.18
N SER A 45 19.07 7.11 15.17
CA SER A 45 18.50 8.46 15.17
C SER A 45 19.60 9.52 15.23
N ALA A 46 20.62 9.33 16.07
CA ALA A 46 21.74 10.26 16.16
C ALA A 46 22.58 10.30 14.87
N ILE A 47 22.85 9.15 14.25
CA ILE A 47 23.52 9.09 12.93
C ILE A 47 22.69 9.84 11.88
N LYS A 48 21.38 9.56 11.82
CA LYS A 48 20.46 10.21 10.87
C LYS A 48 20.43 11.74 11.04
N GLU A 49 20.44 12.23 12.27
CA GLU A 49 20.48 13.67 12.57
C GLU A 49 21.81 14.34 12.20
N ASP A 50 22.93 13.63 12.36
CA ASP A 50 24.27 14.18 12.14
C ASP A 50 24.70 14.17 10.67
N VAL A 51 24.49 13.04 9.98
CA VAL A 51 25.01 12.80 8.61
C VAL A 51 23.94 12.46 7.58
N GLY A 52 22.71 12.20 8.00
CA GLY A 52 21.60 11.82 7.10
C GLY A 52 21.30 10.32 7.10
N ASP A 53 20.39 9.89 6.24
CA ASP A 53 19.83 8.53 6.25
C ASP A 53 20.56 7.51 5.36
N SER A 54 21.55 7.94 4.58
CA SER A 54 22.28 7.09 3.62
C SER A 54 22.81 5.81 4.28
N ASP A 55 23.66 5.93 5.31
CA ASP A 55 24.32 4.80 5.94
C ASP A 55 23.37 3.83 6.64
N VAL A 56 22.29 4.34 7.22
CA VAL A 56 21.31 3.49 7.89
C VAL A 56 20.41 2.76 6.88
N ILE A 57 20.10 3.39 5.74
CA ILE A 57 19.45 2.71 4.61
C ILE A 57 20.37 1.61 4.08
N GLN A 58 21.67 1.89 3.91
CA GLN A 58 22.63 0.89 3.46
C GLN A 58 22.77 -0.27 4.45
N TYR A 59 22.81 0.03 5.75
CA TYR A 59 22.80 -1.00 6.77
C TYR A 59 21.58 -1.93 6.64
N VAL A 60 20.37 -1.36 6.52
CA VAL A 60 19.12 -2.13 6.44
C VAL A 60 19.03 -2.93 5.13
N LEU A 61 19.41 -2.34 3.99
CA LEU A 61 19.34 -2.99 2.68
C LEU A 61 20.36 -4.12 2.52
N ASN A 62 21.57 -3.94 3.05
CA ASN A 62 22.65 -4.91 2.90
C ASN A 62 22.68 -5.95 4.02
N ALA A 63 21.81 -5.87 5.02
CA ALA A 63 21.89 -6.73 6.21
C ALA A 63 21.90 -8.22 5.84
N GLU A 64 21.04 -8.66 4.92
CA GLU A 64 20.95 -10.07 4.50
C GLU A 64 22.21 -10.62 3.83
N ASP A 65 23.03 -9.76 3.24
CA ASP A 65 24.24 -10.15 2.51
C ASP A 65 25.46 -10.35 3.41
N TYR A 66 25.42 -9.86 4.65
CA TYR A 66 26.54 -9.89 5.57
C TYR A 66 26.19 -10.54 6.91
N LEU A 67 27.12 -11.34 7.45
CA LEU A 67 27.14 -11.57 8.89
C LEU A 67 27.53 -10.28 9.60
N TRP A 68 27.02 -10.04 10.80
CA TRP A 68 27.31 -8.79 11.54
C TRP A 68 28.82 -8.52 11.72
N ASN A 69 29.63 -9.58 11.88
CA ASN A 69 31.09 -9.48 12.06
C ASN A 69 31.84 -9.23 10.75
N ASP A 70 31.18 -9.42 9.61
CA ASP A 70 31.72 -9.17 8.28
C ASP A 70 31.21 -7.83 7.71
N LEU A 71 30.25 -7.18 8.37
CA LEU A 71 29.70 -5.87 7.97
C LEU A 71 30.77 -4.77 7.87
N ALA A 72 31.84 -4.87 8.67
CA ALA A 72 33.01 -3.98 8.59
C ALA A 72 33.70 -3.97 7.21
N SER A 73 33.38 -4.94 6.34
CA SER A 73 33.86 -5.01 4.95
C SER A 73 32.91 -4.41 3.91
N CYS A 74 31.74 -3.93 4.34
CA CYS A 74 30.77 -3.30 3.45
C CYS A 74 31.31 -1.94 2.98
N GLU A 75 31.47 -1.78 1.66
CA GLU A 75 32.00 -0.56 1.04
C GLU A 75 30.88 0.46 0.67
N GLU A 76 29.62 0.14 0.97
CA GLU A 76 28.45 0.98 0.63
C GLU A 76 28.19 2.11 1.65
N PHE A 77 28.84 2.07 2.82
CA PHE A 77 28.75 3.14 3.81
C PHE A 77 29.59 4.36 3.38
N GLU A 78 29.02 5.55 3.55
CA GLU A 78 29.57 6.83 3.09
C GLU A 78 30.20 7.64 4.24
N ASP A 79 29.54 7.72 5.40
CA ASP A 79 29.90 8.67 6.47
C ASP A 79 30.42 8.00 7.74
N ILE A 80 30.01 6.77 8.05
CA ILE A 80 30.45 5.99 9.22
C ILE A 80 31.26 4.75 8.84
N ASP A 81 32.13 4.29 9.75
CA ASP A 81 32.77 2.98 9.64
C ASP A 81 31.79 1.90 10.13
N PRO A 82 31.35 0.94 9.28
CA PRO A 82 30.43 -0.11 9.71
C PRO A 82 31.02 -1.01 10.81
N GLY A 83 32.34 -1.05 10.97
CA GLY A 83 33.01 -1.74 12.08
C GLY A 83 32.81 -1.07 13.45
N ASP A 84 32.41 0.21 13.47
CA ASP A 84 32.14 0.97 14.69
C ASP A 84 30.67 0.87 15.14
N ILE A 85 29.79 0.25 14.35
CA ILE A 85 28.39 0.03 14.72
C ILE A 85 28.34 -0.93 15.93
N PRO A 86 27.75 -0.52 17.07
CA PRO A 86 27.68 -1.38 18.23
C PRO A 86 26.70 -2.54 17.98
N ARG A 87 27.01 -3.74 18.51
CA ARG A 87 26.13 -4.92 18.35
C ARG A 87 24.68 -4.66 18.80
N ALA A 88 24.48 -3.83 19.82
CA ALA A 88 23.16 -3.46 20.32
C ALA A 88 22.33 -2.60 19.33
N ALA A 89 22.98 -1.97 18.35
CA ALA A 89 22.33 -1.23 17.27
C ALA A 89 22.11 -2.07 16.00
N MET A 90 22.68 -3.26 15.92
CA MET A 90 22.52 -4.16 14.78
C MET A 90 21.19 -4.96 14.88
N PHE A 91 20.07 -4.27 14.70
CA PHE A 91 18.71 -4.81 14.84
C PHE A 91 18.24 -5.74 13.70
N MET A 92 19.00 -5.83 12.60
CA MET A 92 18.69 -6.68 11.44
C MET A 92 19.42 -8.03 11.52
N HIS A 93 20.30 -8.22 12.51
CA HIS A 93 21.09 -9.43 12.70
C HIS A 93 20.64 -10.21 13.93
N ASP A 94 20.42 -11.52 13.76
CA ASP A 94 19.98 -12.41 14.83
C ASP A 94 21.08 -12.72 15.85
N GLU A 95 20.77 -13.53 16.87
CA GLU A 95 21.75 -13.92 17.90
C GLU A 95 22.98 -14.67 17.35
N ASN A 96 22.84 -15.35 16.21
CA ASN A 96 23.91 -16.05 15.51
C ASN A 96 24.70 -15.13 14.58
N GLY A 97 24.20 -13.92 14.37
CA GLY A 97 24.82 -12.93 13.52
C GLY A 97 24.36 -12.92 12.07
N VAL A 98 23.30 -13.67 11.73
CA VAL A 98 22.73 -13.77 10.40
C VAL A 98 21.79 -12.59 10.18
N GLY A 99 21.98 -11.85 9.08
CA GLY A 99 21.11 -10.74 8.70
C GLY A 99 19.84 -11.20 8.01
N CYS A 100 18.84 -10.33 7.98
CA CYS A 100 17.55 -10.54 7.31
C CYS A 100 17.28 -9.46 6.27
N ALA A 101 16.37 -9.75 5.35
CA ALA A 101 15.88 -8.77 4.40
C ALA A 101 14.95 -7.78 5.10
N TRP A 102 14.93 -6.53 4.64
CA TRP A 102 14.09 -5.49 5.25
C TRP A 102 12.59 -5.74 5.08
N TYR A 103 12.18 -6.49 4.04
CA TYR A 103 10.79 -6.88 3.78
C TYR A 103 10.37 -8.17 4.51
N GLU A 104 11.29 -8.81 5.25
CA GLU A 104 11.04 -9.93 6.17
C GLU A 104 11.97 -9.82 7.40
N PRO A 105 11.83 -8.76 8.22
CA PRO A 105 12.75 -8.50 9.31
C PRO A 105 12.50 -9.42 10.52
N LEU A 106 13.46 -9.46 11.46
CA LEU A 106 13.42 -10.35 12.63
C LEU A 106 12.24 -10.10 13.58
N ASP A 107 11.89 -8.83 13.78
CA ASP A 107 10.84 -8.37 14.69
C ASP A 107 9.91 -7.41 13.95
N GLU A 108 9.18 -7.95 12.97
CA GLU A 108 8.16 -7.24 12.21
C GLU A 108 6.92 -7.00 13.07
N HIS A 109 6.59 -5.73 13.29
CA HIS A 109 5.35 -5.32 13.92
C HIS A 109 4.19 -5.31 12.92
N ASP A 110 4.40 -4.67 11.77
CA ASP A 110 3.43 -4.59 10.69
C ASP A 110 4.14 -4.46 9.34
N ARG A 111 3.42 -4.80 8.27
CA ARG A 111 3.87 -4.62 6.89
C ARG A 111 2.68 -4.35 5.98
N ASN A 112 2.83 -3.35 5.11
CA ASN A 112 1.82 -3.01 4.14
C ASN A 112 2.41 -2.68 2.76
N TRP A 113 1.60 -2.91 1.73
CA TRP A 113 1.85 -2.47 0.37
C TRP A 113 0.55 -1.93 -0.22
N ALA A 114 0.45 -0.61 -0.30
CA ALA A 114 -0.79 0.05 -0.69
C ALA A 114 -0.55 1.46 -1.22
N ALA A 115 -1.54 1.98 -1.96
CA ALA A 115 -1.54 3.36 -2.41
C ALA A 115 -1.94 4.28 -1.24
N SER A 116 -1.26 5.42 -1.13
CA SER A 116 -1.64 6.49 -0.21
C SER A 116 -2.91 7.16 -0.72
N MET A 117 -3.95 7.25 0.11
CA MET A 117 -5.26 7.78 -0.27
C MET A 117 -5.13 9.19 -0.88
N ASP A 118 -4.31 10.05 -0.29
CA ASP A 118 -4.06 11.44 -0.72
C ASP A 118 -3.34 11.58 -2.07
N SER A 119 -2.88 10.47 -2.65
CA SER A 119 -2.18 10.46 -3.93
C SER A 119 -2.66 9.38 -4.89
N ALA A 120 -3.80 8.75 -4.56
CA ALA A 120 -4.39 7.67 -5.31
C ALA A 120 -5.46 8.18 -6.27
N TYR A 121 -5.55 7.50 -7.41
CA TYR A 121 -6.50 7.75 -8.48
C TYR A 121 -7.25 6.48 -8.83
N LEU A 122 -8.57 6.59 -8.91
CA LEU A 122 -9.49 5.56 -9.39
C LEU A 122 -9.64 5.66 -10.90
N THR A 123 -9.63 4.51 -11.57
CA THR A 123 -10.04 4.38 -12.97
C THR A 123 -10.94 3.16 -13.11
N VAL A 124 -12.08 3.33 -13.80
CA VAL A 124 -13.02 2.27 -14.13
C VAL A 124 -13.20 2.25 -15.64
N GLU A 125 -12.65 1.24 -16.29
CA GLU A 125 -12.74 1.03 -17.74
C GLU A 125 -13.74 -0.08 -18.02
N LYS A 126 -14.70 0.14 -18.91
CA LYS A 126 -15.50 -0.96 -19.45
C LYS A 126 -14.66 -1.71 -20.48
N VAL A 127 -14.68 -3.04 -20.39
CA VAL A 127 -13.90 -3.92 -21.27
C VAL A 127 -14.78 -5.01 -21.90
N ASP A 128 -14.28 -5.63 -22.97
CA ASP A 128 -15.06 -6.59 -23.77
C ASP A 128 -15.12 -8.02 -23.21
N SER A 129 -14.33 -8.32 -22.17
CA SER A 129 -14.20 -9.64 -21.59
C SER A 129 -13.54 -9.57 -20.21
N LYS A 130 -13.47 -10.71 -19.52
CA LYS A 130 -12.75 -10.84 -18.25
C LYS A 130 -11.26 -11.15 -18.38
N ASP A 131 -10.76 -11.23 -19.60
CA ASP A 131 -9.36 -11.60 -19.82
C ASP A 131 -8.43 -10.46 -19.40
N TRP A 132 -7.23 -10.80 -18.92
CA TRP A 132 -6.22 -9.81 -18.55
C TRP A 132 -5.97 -8.76 -19.66
N ASN A 133 -5.94 -9.22 -20.92
CA ASN A 133 -5.74 -8.40 -22.11
C ASN A 133 -7.06 -7.94 -22.76
N ALA A 134 -8.17 -7.94 -22.03
CA ALA A 134 -9.46 -7.47 -22.51
C ALA A 134 -9.34 -6.08 -23.12
N LYS A 135 -10.07 -5.87 -24.21
CA LYS A 135 -10.02 -4.62 -24.95
C LYS A 135 -10.86 -3.58 -24.24
N TRP A 136 -10.26 -2.41 -24.07
CA TRP A 136 -10.94 -1.20 -23.65
C TRP A 136 -12.10 -0.87 -24.60
N ILE A 137 -13.24 -0.48 -24.03
CA ILE A 137 -14.44 -0.02 -24.74
C ILE A 137 -14.67 1.47 -24.47
N GLU A 138 -14.74 1.87 -23.20
CA GLU A 138 -14.99 3.24 -22.75
C GLU A 138 -14.54 3.42 -21.31
N ASP A 139 -14.20 4.65 -20.93
CA ASP A 139 -13.94 5.03 -19.55
C ASP A 139 -15.27 5.39 -18.86
N VAL A 140 -15.54 4.75 -17.73
CA VAL A 140 -16.68 5.06 -16.85
C VAL A 140 -16.25 6.09 -15.81
N ILE A 141 -15.06 5.91 -15.25
CA ILE A 141 -14.38 6.86 -14.37
C ILE A 141 -12.95 6.99 -14.89
N GLU A 142 -12.57 8.21 -15.29
CA GLU A 142 -11.26 8.49 -15.89
C GLU A 142 -10.36 9.21 -14.86
N HIS A 143 -9.45 8.45 -14.25
CA HIS A 143 -8.36 8.98 -13.41
C HIS A 143 -8.82 10.02 -12.36
N GLU A 144 -9.89 9.69 -11.64
CA GLU A 144 -10.44 10.54 -10.60
C GLU A 144 -9.65 10.38 -9.31
N ASP A 145 -9.36 11.46 -8.59
CA ASP A 145 -8.77 11.40 -7.26
C ASP A 145 -9.65 10.57 -6.32
N VAL A 146 -9.05 9.70 -5.50
CA VAL A 146 -9.81 8.81 -4.61
C VAL A 146 -10.65 9.59 -3.59
N GLY A 147 -10.10 10.66 -3.03
CA GLY A 147 -10.82 11.52 -2.08
C GLY A 147 -11.99 12.24 -2.76
N ASP A 148 -11.78 12.75 -3.98
CA ASP A 148 -12.83 13.38 -4.77
C ASP A 148 -13.95 12.38 -5.12
N PHE A 149 -13.61 11.14 -5.52
CA PHE A 149 -14.59 10.09 -5.79
C PHE A 149 -15.46 9.79 -4.58
N ILE A 150 -14.84 9.63 -3.39
CA ILE A 150 -15.56 9.34 -2.15
C ILE A 150 -16.53 10.48 -1.82
N GLY A 151 -16.04 11.72 -1.82
CA GLY A 151 -16.87 12.89 -1.54
C GLY A 151 -18.01 13.06 -2.53
N ARG A 152 -17.77 12.79 -3.82
CA ARG A 152 -18.79 12.88 -4.87
C ARG A 152 -19.89 11.84 -4.70
N VAL A 153 -19.57 10.58 -4.40
CA VAL A 153 -20.59 9.53 -4.17
C VAL A 153 -21.47 9.87 -2.96
N GLU A 154 -20.86 10.36 -1.88
CA GLU A 154 -21.61 10.80 -0.69
C GLU A 154 -22.52 11.99 -1.02
N GLU A 155 -22.02 13.01 -1.73
CA GLU A 155 -22.81 14.19 -2.12
C GLU A 155 -23.95 13.85 -3.08
N GLU A 156 -23.69 13.08 -4.15
CA GLU A 156 -24.70 12.72 -5.15
C GLU A 156 -25.80 11.82 -4.61
N SER A 157 -25.54 11.11 -3.52
CA SER A 157 -26.50 10.25 -2.82
C SER A 157 -27.20 10.93 -1.65
N ASP A 158 -26.99 12.22 -1.40
CA ASP A 158 -27.47 12.91 -0.19
C ASP A 158 -27.05 12.17 1.11
N GLY A 159 -25.90 11.50 1.10
CA GLY A 159 -25.36 10.68 2.20
C GLY A 159 -26.01 9.29 2.35
N GLU A 160 -26.83 8.84 1.40
CA GLU A 160 -27.40 7.48 1.44
C GLU A 160 -26.38 6.39 1.08
N HIS A 161 -25.32 6.74 0.34
CA HIS A 161 -24.27 5.81 -0.09
C HIS A 161 -22.89 6.26 0.38
N GLU A 162 -22.12 5.30 0.90
CA GLU A 162 -20.73 5.49 1.30
C GLU A 162 -19.83 4.70 0.34
N ALA A 163 -18.89 5.38 -0.31
CA ALA A 163 -17.86 4.79 -1.17
C ALA A 163 -16.63 4.29 -0.38
N TYR A 164 -16.77 4.19 0.94
CA TYR A 164 -15.74 3.76 1.87
C TYR A 164 -16.17 2.46 2.55
N ALA A 165 -15.23 1.55 2.73
CA ALA A 165 -15.33 0.40 3.62
C ALA A 165 -14.10 0.38 4.53
N LEU A 166 -14.31 0.02 5.80
CA LEU A 166 -13.18 -0.22 6.70
C LEU A 166 -12.37 -1.40 6.18
N ASN A 167 -11.06 -1.23 6.04
CA ASN A 167 -10.18 -2.32 5.69
C ASN A 167 -10.19 -3.41 6.78
N PHE A 168 -10.28 -4.68 6.36
CA PHE A 168 -10.35 -5.86 7.23
C PHE A 168 -8.98 -6.52 7.50
N MET A 169 -7.87 -5.87 7.15
CA MET A 169 -6.50 -6.42 7.27
C MET A 169 -5.99 -6.68 8.70
N THR A 170 -6.86 -6.77 9.71
CA THR A 170 -6.96 -7.89 10.67
C THR A 170 -7.71 -7.42 11.93
N ASP A 171 -8.30 -8.35 12.68
CA ASP A 171 -8.81 -8.13 14.06
C ASP A 171 -7.70 -7.70 15.07
N SER A 172 -6.51 -7.33 14.60
CA SER A 172 -5.37 -6.85 15.40
C SER A 172 -5.21 -5.35 15.23
N ASN A 173 -4.91 -4.68 16.35
CA ASN A 173 -4.47 -3.30 16.36
C ASN A 173 -3.15 -3.18 15.57
N PRO A 174 -3.09 -2.46 14.43
CA PRO A 174 -1.85 -2.29 13.68
C PRO A 174 -0.89 -1.32 14.39
N PHE A 175 -1.34 -0.60 15.43
CA PHE A 175 -0.49 0.36 16.13
C PHE A 175 0.42 -0.34 17.17
N PRO A 176 1.71 0.02 17.23
CA PRO A 176 2.61 -0.41 18.29
C PRO A 176 2.08 -0.03 19.68
N GLU A 177 2.52 -0.74 20.72
CA GLU A 177 2.28 -0.37 22.10
C GLU A 177 3.10 0.87 22.49
N LYS A 178 2.51 1.71 23.36
CA LYS A 178 3.19 2.89 23.92
C LYS A 178 4.57 2.55 24.51
N GLY A 179 5.58 3.30 24.10
CA GLY A 179 6.98 3.16 24.53
C GLY A 179 7.80 2.18 23.70
N GLN A 180 7.20 1.49 22.72
CA GLN A 180 7.97 0.77 21.70
C GLN A 180 8.72 1.75 20.80
N HIS A 181 9.92 1.36 20.41
CA HIS A 181 10.74 2.12 19.47
C HIS A 181 10.68 1.42 18.13
N ILE A 182 10.35 2.17 17.08
CA ILE A 182 10.08 1.63 15.76
C ILE A 182 11.10 2.17 14.76
N CYS A 183 11.58 1.28 13.90
CA CYS A 183 12.19 1.62 12.63
C CYS A 183 11.17 1.37 11.52
N LEU A 184 10.72 2.42 10.83
CA LEU A 184 9.92 2.32 9.62
C LEU A 184 10.85 2.39 8.42
N MET A 185 10.91 1.31 7.63
CA MET A 185 11.58 1.29 6.32
C MET A 185 10.53 1.28 5.23
N GLN A 186 10.68 2.14 4.22
CA GLN A 186 9.74 2.25 3.10
C GLN A 186 10.47 2.19 1.77
N SER A 187 10.00 1.33 0.85
CA SER A 187 10.22 1.51 -0.59
C SER A 187 9.10 2.39 -1.12
N ALA A 188 9.40 3.64 -1.50
CA ALA A 188 8.41 4.50 -2.12
C ALA A 188 8.13 4.02 -3.55
N GLU A 189 6.87 3.75 -3.83
CA GLU A 189 6.41 3.12 -5.06
C GLU A 189 5.50 4.07 -5.84
N LYS A 190 5.60 4.01 -7.17
CA LYS A 190 4.64 4.66 -8.06
C LYS A 190 4.14 3.67 -9.09
N GLY A 191 2.82 3.61 -9.27
CA GLY A 191 2.24 2.81 -10.33
C GLY A 191 0.81 2.42 -10.03
N ARG A 192 0.46 1.19 -10.39
CA ARG A 192 -0.85 0.60 -10.14
C ARG A 192 -0.73 -0.34 -8.96
N PHE A 193 -1.42 -0.05 -7.87
CA PHE A 193 -1.43 -0.88 -6.66
C PHE A 193 -2.53 -1.94 -6.71
N ILE A 194 -3.71 -1.54 -7.22
CA ILE A 194 -4.84 -2.45 -7.37
C ILE A 194 -5.23 -2.50 -8.84
N GLN A 195 -5.44 -3.71 -9.35
CA GLN A 195 -6.14 -3.98 -10.59
C GLN A 195 -7.03 -5.20 -10.40
N THR A 196 -8.28 -5.09 -10.84
CA THR A 196 -9.22 -6.21 -10.81
C THR A 196 -10.20 -6.11 -11.98
N ILE A 197 -10.86 -7.22 -12.30
CA ILE A 197 -11.96 -7.28 -13.26
C ILE A 197 -13.25 -7.59 -12.50
N LEU A 198 -14.19 -6.65 -12.55
CA LEU A 198 -15.56 -6.83 -12.11
C LEU A 198 -16.41 -7.43 -13.24
N GLU A 199 -17.04 -8.58 -12.99
CA GLU A 199 -18.10 -9.15 -13.83
C GLU A 199 -19.47 -8.90 -13.16
N THR A 200 -20.38 -8.20 -13.85
CA THR A 200 -21.70 -7.85 -13.30
C THR A 200 -22.82 -8.09 -14.31
N PRO A 201 -24.03 -8.52 -13.87
CA PRO A 201 -25.19 -8.70 -14.75
C PRO A 201 -25.81 -7.38 -15.21
N LEU A 202 -25.54 -6.28 -14.52
CA LEU A 202 -26.05 -4.93 -14.79
C LEU A 202 -24.88 -3.97 -15.07
N PRO A 203 -25.12 -2.81 -15.71
CA PRO A 203 -24.09 -1.79 -15.83
C PRO A 203 -23.52 -1.39 -14.48
N PHE A 204 -22.27 -0.93 -14.49
CA PHE A 204 -21.58 -0.40 -13.33
C PHE A 204 -22.41 0.68 -12.62
N ASP A 205 -22.49 0.56 -11.31
CA ASP A 205 -23.12 1.51 -10.40
C ASP A 205 -22.06 1.92 -9.36
N GLN A 206 -21.67 3.18 -9.38
CA GLN A 206 -20.65 3.71 -8.48
C GLN A 206 -21.07 3.60 -7.01
N ASN A 207 -22.37 3.60 -6.71
CA ASN A 207 -22.89 3.54 -5.35
C ASN A 207 -22.71 2.16 -4.72
N LEU A 208 -22.34 1.16 -5.52
CA LEU A 208 -22.03 -0.19 -5.07
C LEU A 208 -20.52 -0.40 -4.88
N LEU A 209 -19.67 0.48 -5.44
CA LEU A 209 -18.22 0.40 -5.29
C LEU A 209 -17.78 1.05 -3.99
N LYS A 210 -16.96 0.35 -3.22
CA LYS A 210 -16.30 0.87 -2.02
C LYS A 210 -14.80 0.63 -2.07
N LEU A 211 -14.05 1.61 -1.60
CA LEU A 211 -12.62 1.48 -1.35
C LEU A 211 -12.39 1.02 0.09
N GLN A 212 -11.63 -0.05 0.24
CA GLN A 212 -11.22 -0.55 1.56
C GLN A 212 -10.02 0.26 2.04
N ILE A 213 -10.26 1.17 2.98
CA ILE A 213 -9.25 2.10 3.48
C ILE A 213 -8.96 1.80 4.95
N GLY A 214 -7.68 1.87 5.33
CA GLY A 214 -7.23 1.70 6.70
C GLY A 214 -6.03 2.59 7.01
N GLU A 215 -5.90 2.97 8.28
CA GLU A 215 -4.79 3.78 8.78
C GLU A 215 -3.60 2.86 9.09
N ALA A 216 -2.44 3.18 8.52
CA ALA A 216 -1.17 2.52 8.79
C ALA A 216 -0.54 3.00 10.11
N PRO A 217 0.44 2.28 10.69
CA PRO A 217 0.99 2.63 12.00
C PRO A 217 1.61 4.04 12.11
N ASN A 218 1.99 4.67 10.99
CA ASN A 218 2.47 6.04 10.88
C ASN A 218 1.36 7.09 10.72
N GLY A 219 0.09 6.70 10.79
CA GLY A 219 -1.08 7.58 10.66
C GLY A 219 -1.50 7.88 9.21
N GLU A 220 -0.95 7.15 8.23
CA GLU A 220 -1.29 7.35 6.82
C GLU A 220 -2.49 6.49 6.41
N ASP A 221 -3.48 7.10 5.76
CA ASP A 221 -4.62 6.37 5.20
C ASP A 221 -4.24 5.71 3.87
N LEU A 222 -4.37 4.39 3.81
CA LEU A 222 -3.98 3.58 2.67
C LEU A 222 -5.19 2.87 2.05
N VAL A 223 -5.18 2.73 0.72
CA VAL A 223 -6.18 1.97 -0.04
C VAL A 223 -5.69 0.54 -0.24
N PHE A 224 -6.31 -0.41 0.45
CA PHE A 224 -5.88 -1.82 0.49
C PHE A 224 -6.64 -2.71 -0.50
N GLY A 225 -7.87 -2.35 -0.84
CA GLY A 225 -8.71 -3.20 -1.65
C GLY A 225 -9.98 -2.53 -2.12
N LEU A 226 -10.83 -3.32 -2.77
CA LEU A 226 -12.08 -2.88 -3.36
C LEU A 226 -13.19 -3.85 -3.01
N GLU A 227 -14.37 -3.32 -2.73
CA GLU A 227 -15.60 -4.09 -2.55
C GLU A 227 -16.63 -3.58 -3.56
N TYR A 228 -17.41 -4.49 -4.16
CA TYR A 228 -18.53 -4.13 -5.02
C TYR A 228 -19.79 -4.91 -4.60
N ASP A 229 -20.87 -4.20 -4.29
CA ASP A 229 -22.16 -4.77 -3.85
C ASP A 229 -22.01 -5.71 -2.63
N GLY A 230 -21.19 -5.31 -1.66
CA GLY A 230 -20.95 -6.10 -0.45
C GLY A 230 -20.00 -7.29 -0.63
N VAL A 231 -19.34 -7.42 -1.78
CA VAL A 231 -18.41 -8.50 -2.09
C VAL A 231 -17.02 -7.94 -2.37
N GLU A 232 -16.03 -8.41 -1.63
CA GLU A 232 -14.62 -8.09 -1.87
C GLU A 232 -14.19 -8.56 -3.26
N LEU A 233 -13.48 -7.70 -3.98
CA LEU A 233 -12.96 -8.00 -5.31
C LEU A 233 -11.56 -8.58 -5.21
N ASP A 234 -11.35 -9.72 -5.85
CA ASP A 234 -10.02 -10.34 -5.95
C ASP A 234 -9.03 -9.37 -6.60
N GLN A 235 -7.92 -9.09 -5.91
CA GLN A 235 -6.84 -8.25 -6.43
C GLN A 235 -5.94 -9.10 -7.33
N ASP A 236 -5.98 -8.85 -8.64
CA ASP A 236 -5.13 -9.51 -9.65
C ASP A 236 -3.71 -8.89 -9.72
N GLY A 237 -3.31 -8.19 -8.66
CA GLY A 237 -2.04 -7.50 -8.52
C GLY A 237 -2.01 -6.10 -9.13
N GLY A 238 -0.79 -5.61 -9.31
CA GLY A 238 -0.47 -4.27 -9.77
C GLY A 238 0.96 -4.23 -10.31
N ASP A 239 1.34 -3.09 -10.89
CA ASP A 239 2.72 -2.87 -11.37
C ASP A 239 3.17 -1.50 -10.86
N THR A 240 4.10 -1.54 -9.90
CA THR A 240 4.72 -0.35 -9.31
C THR A 240 6.21 -0.33 -9.61
N ASN A 241 6.77 0.87 -9.63
CA ASN A 241 8.19 1.08 -9.78
C ASN A 241 8.73 1.91 -8.62
N GLY A 242 9.75 1.36 -7.95
CA GLY A 242 10.48 2.04 -6.88
C GLY A 242 10.99 3.43 -7.28
N LYS A 243 10.93 4.35 -6.33
CA LYS A 243 11.36 5.76 -6.46
C LYS A 243 12.50 6.09 -5.50
N GLY A 244 12.63 5.33 -4.43
CA GLY A 244 13.68 5.47 -3.43
C GLY A 244 13.30 4.76 -2.15
N TYR A 245 14.26 4.65 -1.26
CA TYR A 245 14.05 4.15 0.08
C TYR A 245 14.02 5.30 1.07
N TYR A 246 13.18 5.17 2.08
CA TYR A 246 13.05 6.12 3.18
C TYR A 246 13.04 5.36 4.50
N ILE A 247 13.64 5.95 5.53
CA ILE A 247 13.70 5.33 6.84
C ILE A 247 13.37 6.34 7.92
N TYR A 248 12.58 5.95 8.91
CA TYR A 248 12.13 6.79 10.01
C TYR A 248 12.26 6.04 11.34
N PHE A 249 12.58 6.80 12.39
CA PHE A 249 12.69 6.30 13.75
C PHE A 249 11.73 7.09 14.64
N TYR A 250 10.95 6.38 15.45
CA TYR A 250 10.05 7.02 16.42
C TYR A 250 9.83 6.15 17.65
N GLU A 251 9.50 6.79 18.77
CA GLU A 251 8.93 6.15 19.95
C GLU A 251 7.40 6.29 19.89
N GLN A 252 6.67 5.18 20.05
CA GLN A 252 5.21 5.21 20.06
C GLN A 252 4.69 5.96 21.30
N GLU A 253 4.08 7.13 21.10
CA GLU A 253 3.63 7.95 22.21
C GLU A 253 2.23 7.59 22.76
N PHE A 254 1.36 7.00 21.93
CA PHE A 254 -0.07 6.80 22.24
C PHE A 254 -0.54 5.36 22.06
#